data_AF-A0A7I9XLH7-F1
#
_entry.id   AF-A0A7I9XLH7-F1
#
_cell.length_a   1.000
_cell.length_b   1.000
_cell.length_c   1.000
_cell.angle_alpha   90.00
_cell.angle_beta   90.00
_cell.angle_gamma   90.00
#
_symmetry.space_group_name_H-M   'P 1'
#
loop_
_entity.id
_entity.type
_entity.pdbx_description
1 polymer ?
#
loop_
_entity_poly.entity_id
_entity_poly.type
_entity_poly.pdbx_seq_one_letter_code
_entity_poly.pdbx_strand_id
1 'polypeptide(L)'
;MPGHPIGDRRLLAGRGGQRHRAGRPDERLLVQQPLPPGADEHIAAVALFGNGSAWAGPITRFSPVYADRTIELCHGADPICNPADPNTWEANWPQHLADAYIQAGMINQAADFIMGRL
;
A
#
# COMPACT_ATOMS: atom_id res chain seq x y z
N MET A 1 -24.75 -8.31 34.75
CA MET A 1 -24.66 -9.30 33.67
C MET A 1 -23.18 -9.68 33.53
N PRO A 2 -22.83 -10.96 33.73
CA PRO A 2 -21.47 -11.45 33.94
C PRO A 2 -20.65 -11.53 32.65
N GLY A 3 -19.34 -11.38 32.81
CA GLY A 3 -18.34 -11.41 31.73
C GLY A 3 -18.27 -12.76 31.02
N HIS A 4 -18.15 -12.69 29.68
CA HIS A 4 -17.88 -13.85 28.83
C HIS A 4 -16.38 -14.14 28.80
N PRO A 5 -15.95 -15.38 29.10
CA PRO A 5 -14.57 -15.79 28.95
C PRO A 5 -14.21 -15.95 27.46
N ILE A 6 -13.13 -15.29 27.05
CA ILE A 6 -12.52 -15.44 25.72
C ILE A 6 -11.98 -16.87 25.63
N GLY A 7 -12.60 -17.67 24.76
CA GLY A 7 -12.19 -19.03 24.46
C GLY A 7 -10.78 -19.08 23.90
N ASP A 8 -10.03 -20.04 24.43
CA ASP A 8 -8.66 -20.41 24.13
C ASP A 8 -8.52 -20.85 22.65
N ARG A 9 -8.35 -19.87 21.74
CA ARG A 9 -8.00 -20.14 20.33
C ARG A 9 -6.52 -20.50 20.27
N ARG A 10 -6.24 -21.78 20.45
CA ARG A 10 -4.96 -22.39 20.08
C ARG A 10 -4.60 -21.96 18.66
N LEU A 11 -3.49 -21.23 18.55
CA LEU A 11 -2.83 -20.93 17.30
C LEU A 11 -2.31 -22.25 16.71
N LEU A 12 -3.08 -22.86 15.81
CA LEU A 12 -2.60 -23.96 14.98
C LEU A 12 -1.60 -23.38 13.98
N ALA A 13 -0.33 -23.39 14.36
CA ALA A 13 0.80 -23.20 13.45
C ALA A 13 0.82 -24.37 12.46
N GLY A 14 0.13 -24.21 11.34
CA GLY A 14 0.19 -25.15 10.23
C GLY A 14 1.59 -25.11 9.61
N ARG A 15 2.41 -26.13 9.87
CA ARG A 15 3.60 -26.44 9.07
C ARG A 15 3.14 -26.91 7.69
N GLY A 16 2.86 -25.96 6.80
CA GLY A 16 2.74 -26.22 5.37
C GLY A 16 4.13 -26.44 4.78
N GLY A 17 4.48 -27.69 4.48
CA GLY A 17 5.73 -28.02 3.81
C GLY A 17 5.80 -27.38 2.42
N GLN A 18 6.78 -26.51 2.19
CA GLN A 18 7.14 -26.04 0.86
C GLN A 18 7.61 -27.22 0.00
N ARG A 19 6.77 -27.64 -0.96
CA ARG A 19 7.28 -28.37 -2.13
C ARG A 19 7.93 -27.35 -3.06
N HIS A 20 9.26 -27.34 -3.07
CA HIS A 20 10.06 -26.63 -4.06
C HIS A 20 9.73 -27.14 -5.48
N ARG A 21 8.96 -26.39 -6.25
CA ARG A 21 9.12 -26.43 -7.72
C ARG A 21 10.26 -25.49 -8.06
N ALA A 22 11.36 -26.06 -8.56
CA ALA A 22 12.50 -25.32 -9.07
C ALA A 22 12.07 -24.46 -10.27
N GLY A 23 12.02 -23.14 -10.09
CA GLY A 23 11.98 -22.14 -11.16
C GLY A 23 13.39 -21.61 -11.40
N ARG A 24 13.75 -21.42 -12.67
CA ARG A 24 15.08 -21.02 -13.16
C ARG A 24 15.59 -19.67 -12.57
N PRO A 25 16.91 -19.45 -12.54
CA PRO A 25 17.49 -18.20 -12.07
C PRO A 25 17.54 -17.19 -13.22
N ASP A 26 16.68 -16.18 -13.22
CA ASP A 26 16.93 -14.94 -13.95
C ASP A 26 16.38 -13.72 -13.20
N GLU A 27 17.29 -12.85 -12.76
CA GLU A 27 17.25 -11.37 -12.69
C GLU A 27 15.99 -10.55 -12.41
N ARG A 28 14.86 -11.11 -11.99
CA ARG A 28 13.75 -10.32 -11.48
C ARG A 28 13.85 -10.37 -9.95
N LEU A 29 14.00 -9.28 -9.22
CA LEU A 29 13.79 -9.30 -7.75
C LEU A 29 12.90 -8.15 -7.33
N LEU A 30 12.57 -7.25 -8.26
CA LEU A 30 11.90 -6.00 -7.94
C LEU A 30 10.44 -5.97 -8.43
N VAL A 31 10.04 -6.81 -9.41
CA VAL A 31 8.64 -7.05 -9.83
C VAL A 31 8.48 -8.50 -10.33
N GLN A 32 8.81 -9.49 -9.49
CA GLN A 32 8.86 -10.90 -9.93
C GLN A 32 7.50 -11.56 -10.14
N GLN A 33 6.44 -11.03 -9.54
CA GLN A 33 5.15 -11.71 -9.46
C GLN A 33 4.06 -10.73 -9.92
N PRO A 34 3.90 -10.52 -11.25
CA PRO A 34 2.78 -9.75 -11.75
C PRO A 34 1.47 -10.43 -11.31
N LEU A 35 0.42 -9.62 -11.18
CA LEU A 35 -0.92 -10.14 -10.90
C LEU A 35 -1.30 -11.17 -11.98
N PRO A 36 -2.03 -12.25 -11.62
CA PRO A 36 -2.56 -13.18 -12.61
C PRO A 36 -3.42 -12.45 -13.65
N PRO A 37 -3.49 -12.93 -14.91
CA PRO A 37 -4.38 -12.36 -15.90
C PRO A 37 -5.83 -12.28 -15.39
N GLY A 38 -6.49 -11.13 -15.60
CA GLY A 38 -7.87 -10.88 -15.18
C GLY A 38 -8.04 -10.49 -13.71
N ALA A 39 -6.98 -10.50 -12.90
CA ALA A 39 -7.07 -10.06 -11.50
C ALA A 39 -7.40 -8.56 -11.36
N ASP A 40 -7.10 -7.76 -12.38
CA ASP A 40 -7.39 -6.33 -12.46
C ASP A 40 -8.89 -6.02 -12.42
N GLU A 41 -9.73 -6.90 -12.98
CA GLU A 41 -11.20 -6.78 -12.93
C GLU A 41 -11.75 -6.90 -11.50
N HIS A 42 -10.99 -7.53 -10.60
CA HIS A 42 -11.37 -7.75 -9.21
C HIS A 42 -10.83 -6.67 -8.25
N ILE A 43 -10.04 -5.72 -8.75
CA ILE A 43 -9.52 -4.62 -7.95
C ILE A 43 -10.48 -3.44 -8.05
N ALA A 44 -11.27 -3.22 -7.00
CA ALA A 44 -12.22 -2.11 -6.94
C ALA A 44 -11.51 -0.74 -6.83
N ALA A 45 -10.45 -0.64 -6.04
CA ALA A 45 -9.71 0.59 -5.84
C ALA A 45 -8.27 0.33 -5.34
N VAL A 46 -7.40 1.32 -5.55
CA VAL A 46 -6.03 1.36 -5.03
C VAL A 46 -5.86 2.66 -4.25
N ALA A 47 -5.40 2.58 -3.00
CA ALA A 47 -5.03 3.74 -2.20
C ALA A 47 -3.54 3.70 -1.89
N LEU A 48 -2.81 4.74 -2.28
CA LEU A 48 -1.39 4.89 -2.02
C LEU A 48 -1.16 6.03 -1.05
N PHE A 49 -0.29 5.81 -0.07
CA PHE A 49 0.15 6.80 0.90
C PHE A 49 1.67 6.94 0.76
N GLY A 50 2.17 8.18 0.67
CA GLY A 50 3.61 8.38 0.59
C GLY A 50 4.24 7.75 -0.66
N ASN A 51 3.56 7.79 -1.81
CA ASN A 51 4.05 7.18 -3.04
C ASN A 51 5.36 7.82 -3.54
N GLY A 52 6.49 7.13 -3.36
CA GLY A 52 7.80 7.59 -3.82
C GLY A 52 8.00 7.61 -5.34
N SER A 53 7.20 6.86 -6.10
CA SER A 53 7.27 6.90 -7.57
C SER A 53 6.75 8.22 -8.15
N ALA A 54 6.08 9.05 -7.34
CA ALA A 54 5.62 10.39 -7.72
C ALA A 54 6.76 11.29 -8.23
N TRP A 55 8.00 11.08 -7.77
CA TRP A 55 9.20 11.75 -8.28
C TRP A 55 9.47 11.49 -9.77
N ALA A 56 9.03 10.33 -10.29
CA ALA A 56 9.11 9.98 -11.71
C ALA A 56 7.83 10.34 -12.48
N GLY A 57 6.75 10.73 -11.77
CA GLY A 57 5.44 11.06 -12.33
C GLY A 57 4.30 10.35 -11.57
N PRO A 58 3.03 10.73 -11.85
CA PRO A 58 1.88 10.11 -11.19
C PRO A 58 1.82 8.61 -11.47
N ILE A 59 1.39 7.80 -10.49
CA ILE A 59 1.41 6.33 -10.61
C ILE A 59 0.56 5.84 -11.79
N THR A 60 -0.46 6.62 -12.16
CA THR A 60 -1.37 6.35 -13.26
C THR A 60 -0.69 6.33 -14.62
N ARG A 61 0.53 6.88 -14.77
CA ARG A 61 1.36 6.68 -15.96
C ARG A 61 1.96 5.28 -16.03
N PHE A 62 2.31 4.70 -14.89
CA PHE A 62 2.93 3.37 -14.80
C PHE A 62 1.87 2.26 -14.68
N SER A 63 0.68 2.58 -14.20
CA SER A 63 -0.46 1.65 -14.06
C SER A 63 -1.76 2.27 -14.56
N PRO A 64 -1.87 2.54 -15.88
CA PRO A 64 -3.02 3.24 -16.45
C PRO A 64 -4.34 2.48 -16.30
N VAL A 65 -4.30 1.15 -16.17
CA VAL A 65 -5.47 0.30 -15.96
C VAL A 65 -6.22 0.60 -14.65
N TYR A 66 -5.54 1.19 -13.65
CA TYR A 66 -6.15 1.56 -12.36
C TYR A 66 -6.37 3.07 -12.23
N ALA A 67 -6.17 3.86 -13.29
CA ALA A 67 -6.14 5.32 -13.18
C ALA A 67 -7.44 5.94 -12.65
N ASP A 68 -8.58 5.34 -12.97
CA ASP A 68 -9.93 5.77 -12.55
C ASP A 68 -10.27 5.38 -11.09
N ARG A 69 -9.53 4.41 -10.56
CA ARG A 69 -9.76 3.83 -9.23
C ARG A 69 -8.57 3.93 -8.29
N THR A 70 -7.62 4.81 -8.59
CA THR A 70 -6.46 5.08 -7.72
C THR A 70 -6.61 6.42 -7.02
N ILE A 71 -6.35 6.44 -5.72
CA ILE A 71 -6.14 7.66 -4.93
C ILE A 71 -4.71 7.68 -4.42
N GLU A 72 -4.02 8.79 -4.64
CA GLU A 72 -2.67 9.03 -4.11
C GLU A 72 -2.73 10.11 -3.04
N LEU A 73 -2.27 9.78 -1.84
CA LEU A 73 -2.29 10.65 -0.68
C LEU A 73 -0.84 10.94 -0.30
N CYS A 74 -0.49 12.22 -0.29
CA CYS A 74 0.82 12.71 0.10
C CYS A 74 0.63 13.76 1.19
N HIS A 75 1.16 13.49 2.38
CA HIS A 75 0.92 14.34 3.53
C HIS A 75 1.90 15.51 3.58
N GLY A 76 1.40 16.75 3.58
CA GLY A 76 2.20 17.94 3.87
C GLY A 76 3.49 18.03 3.05
N ALA A 77 4.63 18.07 3.73
CA ALA A 77 5.96 18.11 3.13
C ALA A 77 6.66 16.73 3.12
N ASP A 78 5.90 15.63 3.15
CA ASP A 78 6.45 14.26 3.09
C ASP A 78 7.51 14.14 1.98
N PRO A 79 8.77 13.92 2.37
CA PRO A 79 9.87 13.98 1.43
C PRO A 79 9.91 12.80 0.46
N ILE A 80 9.19 11.72 0.76
CA ILE A 80 9.11 10.55 -0.11
C ILE A 80 8.23 10.84 -1.32
N CYS A 81 7.06 11.47 -1.15
CA CYS A 81 6.09 11.62 -2.24
C CYS A 81 6.01 13.01 -2.86
N ASN A 82 6.52 14.03 -2.18
CA ASN A 82 6.69 15.35 -2.78
C ASN A 82 8.12 15.54 -3.27
N PRO A 83 8.34 16.33 -4.33
CA PRO A 83 9.67 16.79 -4.70
C PRO A 83 10.23 17.72 -3.60
N ALA A 84 10.75 17.12 -2.53
CA ALA A 84 11.22 17.82 -1.35
C ALA A 84 12.62 18.38 -1.53
N ASP A 85 12.87 19.54 -0.93
CA ASP A 85 14.20 20.14 -0.83
C ASP A 85 15.11 19.21 0.01
N PRO A 86 16.23 18.71 -0.54
CA PRO A 86 17.18 17.86 0.17
C PRO A 86 17.66 18.45 1.50
N ASN A 87 17.69 19.78 1.65
CA ASN A 87 18.11 20.45 2.88
C ASN A 87 17.08 20.37 4.00
N THR A 88 15.83 20.06 3.68
CA THR A 88 14.72 19.95 4.64
C THR A 88 14.28 18.51 4.86
N TRP A 89 14.90 17.56 4.15
CA TRP A 89 14.51 16.15 4.12
C TRP A 89 14.39 15.54 5.52
N GLU A 90 15.43 15.71 6.34
CA GLU A 90 15.46 15.16 7.70
C GLU A 90 14.36 15.75 8.59
N ALA A 91 14.17 17.07 8.52
CA ALA A 91 13.14 17.77 9.29
C ALA A 91 11.72 17.40 8.86
N ASN A 92 11.53 17.07 7.58
CA ASN A 92 10.24 16.68 7.02
C ASN A 92 9.96 15.18 7.15
N TRP A 93 10.93 14.36 7.54
CA TRP A 93 10.75 12.92 7.69
C TRP A 93 9.53 12.50 8.52
N PRO A 94 9.18 13.17 9.64
CA PRO A 94 7.97 12.85 10.40
C PRO A 94 6.68 12.93 9.60
N GLN A 95 6.64 13.71 8.51
CA GLN A 95 5.48 13.83 7.61
C GLN A 95 5.21 12.54 6.82
N HIS A 96 6.22 11.68 6.64
CA HIS A 96 6.08 10.38 5.98
C HIS A 96 5.55 9.29 6.92
N LEU A 97 5.63 9.49 8.24
CA LEU A 97 5.24 8.47 9.21
C LEU A 97 3.72 8.30 9.21
N ALA A 98 3.28 7.06 9.50
CA ALA A 98 1.85 6.70 9.50
C ALA A 98 1.00 7.65 10.36
N ASP A 99 1.52 8.10 11.51
CA ASP A 99 0.84 9.03 12.41
C ASP A 99 0.43 10.35 11.72
N ALA A 100 1.25 10.88 10.81
CA ALA A 100 0.94 12.10 10.10
C ALA A 100 -0.28 11.91 9.17
N TYR A 101 -0.31 10.80 8.43
CA TYR A 101 -1.45 10.42 7.58
C TYR A 101 -2.73 10.14 8.37
N ILE A 102 -2.60 9.50 9.55
CA ILE A 102 -3.72 9.24 10.46
C ILE A 102 -4.28 10.55 11.02
N GLN A 103 -3.43 11.42 11.57
CA GLN A 103 -3.85 12.68 12.19
C GLN A 103 -4.46 13.66 11.18
N ALA A 104 -4.02 13.62 9.92
CA ALA A 104 -4.60 14.39 8.84
C ALA A 104 -5.95 13.84 8.33
N GLY A 105 -6.42 12.70 8.83
CA GLY A 105 -7.67 12.08 8.40
C GLY A 105 -7.60 11.43 7.01
N MET A 106 -6.39 11.30 6.43
CA MET A 106 -6.20 10.75 5.08
C MET A 106 -6.58 9.27 5.00
N ILE A 107 -6.53 8.54 6.11
CA ILE A 107 -7.04 7.16 6.18
C ILE A 107 -8.55 7.11 5.92
N ASN A 108 -9.31 8.05 6.49
CA ASN A 108 -10.75 8.15 6.26
C ASN A 108 -11.04 8.60 4.83
N GLN A 109 -10.27 9.57 4.30
CA GLN A 109 -10.38 9.98 2.90
C GLN A 109 -10.16 8.80 1.93
N ALA A 110 -9.17 7.95 2.18
CA ALA A 110 -8.94 6.75 1.39
C ALA A 110 -10.09 5.75 1.52
N ALA A 111 -10.60 5.54 2.74
CA ALA A 111 -11.72 4.65 2.98
C ALA A 111 -12.98 5.12 2.22
N ASP A 112 -13.31 6.41 2.30
CA ASP A 112 -14.45 7.00 1.59
C ASP A 112 -14.29 6.85 0.06
N PHE A 113 -13.09 7.09 -0.45
CA PHE A 113 -12.78 6.86 -1.86
C PHE A 113 -13.02 5.40 -2.26
N ILE A 114 -12.51 4.44 -1.48
CA ILE A 114 -12.65 3.00 -1.74
C ILE A 114 -14.13 2.59 -1.67
N MET A 115 -14.88 3.06 -0.66
CA MET A 115 -16.31 2.77 -0.53
C MET A 115 -17.12 3.26 -1.73
N GLY A 116 -16.69 4.33 -2.41
CA GLY A 116 -17.29 4.78 -3.66
C GLY A 116 -16.99 3.90 -4.90
N ARG A 117 -16.20 2.84 -4.78
CA ARG A 117 -15.87 1.88 -5.87
C ARG A 117 -16.34 0.44 -5.62
N LEU A 118 -16.86 0.15 -4.43
CA LEU A 118 -17.45 -1.16 -4.08
C LEU A 118 -18.91 -1.23 -4.56
#